data_AF-W1TV39-F1
#
_entry.id   AF-W1TV39-F1
#
_cell.length_a   1.000
_cell.length_b   1.000
_cell.length_c   1.000
_cell.angle_alpha   90.00
_cell.angle_beta   90.00
_cell.angle_gamma   90.00
#
_symmetry.space_group_name_H-M   'P 1'
#
loop_
_entity.id
_entity.type
_entity.pdbx_description
1 polymer ?
#
loop_
_entity_poly.entity_id
_entity_poly.type
_entity_poly.pdbx_seq_one_letter_code
_entity_poly.pdbx_strand_id
1 'polypeptide(L)' 'MFNNLKTTYPVGTKVRLVRMDDPHPVPKGTLGTVIGVDDIGSLLVKWENGSCLNVLYGIDIVEKVM' A
#
# COMPACT_ATOMS: atom_id res chain seq x y z
N MET A 1 19.71 1.80 -5.58
CA MET A 1 19.05 0.94 -6.59
C MET A 1 17.60 1.43 -6.66
N PHE A 2 17.21 2.03 -7.78
CA PHE A 2 15.92 2.73 -7.89
C PHE A 2 14.77 1.77 -7.64
N ASN A 3 14.05 1.99 -6.54
CA ASN A 3 12.94 1.17 -6.13
C ASN A 3 11.79 1.38 -7.13
N ASN A 4 11.60 0.42 -8.03
CA ASN A 4 10.76 0.58 -9.21
C ASN A 4 9.27 0.34 -8.88
N LEU A 5 8.78 0.98 -7.80
CA LEU A 5 7.46 0.73 -7.23
C LEU A 5 6.31 0.97 -8.18
N LYS A 6 6.43 1.95 -9.09
CA LYS A 6 5.43 2.18 -10.15
C LYS A 6 5.27 0.97 -11.07
N THR A 7 6.35 0.20 -11.28
CA THR A 7 6.31 -1.05 -12.08
C THR A 7 5.91 -2.27 -11.26
N THR A 8 6.31 -2.33 -9.99
CA THR A 8 5.92 -3.43 -9.11
C THR A 8 4.46 -3.33 -8.72
N TYR A 9 3.97 -2.13 -8.43
CA TYR A 9 2.60 -1.84 -7.98
C TYR A 9 1.99 -0.77 -8.89
N PRO A 10 1.66 -1.11 -10.16
CA PRO A 10 0.94 -0.19 -11.02
C PRO A 10 -0.44 0.15 -10.45
N VAL A 11 -1.00 1.26 -10.89
CA VAL A 11 -2.39 1.65 -10.56
C VAL A 11 -3.34 0.49 -10.91
N GLY A 12 -4.25 0.19 -10.00
CA GLY A 12 -5.17 -0.95 -10.08
C GLY A 12 -4.68 -2.22 -9.39
N THR A 13 -3.42 -2.28 -8.95
CA THR A 13 -2.91 -3.44 -8.19
C THR A 13 -3.72 -3.64 -6.92
N LYS A 14 -4.25 -4.85 -6.72
CA LYS A 14 -4.92 -5.25 -5.49
C LYS A 14 -3.88 -5.67 -4.46
N VAL A 15 -4.03 -5.14 -3.24
CA VAL A 15 -3.13 -5.42 -2.13
C VAL A 15 -3.89 -5.79 -0.88
N ARG A 16 -3.27 -6.60 -0.03
CA ARG A 16 -3.74 -6.88 1.33
C ARG A 16 -2.71 -6.37 2.33
N LEU A 17 -3.18 -5.69 3.37
CA LEU A 17 -2.29 -5.25 4.44
C LEU A 17 -1.81 -6.43 5.29
N VAL A 18 -0.48 -6.53 5.45
CA VAL A 18 0.15 -7.54 6.31
C VAL A 18 0.63 -6.92 7.62
N ARG A 19 1.23 -5.72 7.56
CA ARG A 19 1.72 -4.95 8.71
C ARG A 19 1.73 -3.46 8.40
N MET A 20 1.37 -2.63 9.37
CA MET A 20 1.51 -1.18 9.32
C MET A 20 2.08 -0.69 10.65
N ASP A 21 3.07 0.18 10.59
CA ASP A 21 3.70 0.77 11.77
C ASP A 21 3.13 2.17 12.01
N ASP A 22 1.90 2.21 12.53
CA ASP A 22 1.17 3.44 12.83
C ASP A 22 0.36 3.26 14.13
N PRO A 23 0.17 4.30 14.98
CA PRO A 23 -0.66 4.21 16.19
C PRO A 23 -2.12 3.80 15.94
N HIS A 24 -2.66 4.11 14.77
CA HIS A 24 -4.02 3.77 14.34
C HIS A 24 -3.99 3.10 12.96
N PRO A 25 -3.42 1.88 12.87
CA PRO A 25 -3.12 1.27 11.60
C PRO A 25 -4.39 0.87 10.87
N VAL A 26 -4.31 0.76 9.54
CA VAL A 26 -5.29 -0.03 8.79
C VAL A 26 -5.31 -1.45 9.39
N PRO A 27 -6.48 -2.07 9.62
CA PRO A 27 -6.53 -3.41 10.19
C PRO A 27 -5.82 -4.42 9.27
N LYS A 28 -5.02 -5.32 9.87
CA LYS A 28 -4.37 -6.41 9.13
C LYS A 28 -5.42 -7.23 8.37
N GLY A 29 -5.10 -7.58 7.11
CA GLY A 29 -5.99 -8.32 6.22
C GLY A 29 -6.94 -7.45 5.41
N THR A 30 -7.02 -6.15 5.68
CA THR A 30 -7.81 -5.21 4.87
C THR A 30 -7.31 -5.20 3.43
N LEU A 31 -8.23 -5.27 2.48
CA LEU A 31 -7.94 -5.17 1.06
C LEU A 31 -7.94 -3.70 0.61
N GLY A 32 -7.09 -3.41 -0.35
CA GLY A 32 -6.97 -2.10 -0.96
C GLY A 32 -6.60 -2.19 -2.43
N THR A 33 -6.82 -1.08 -3.14
CA THR A 33 -6.39 -0.93 -4.53
C THR A 33 -5.39 0.21 -4.62
N VAL A 34 -4.23 -0.04 -5.21
CA VAL A 34 -3.24 0.99 -5.48
C VAL A 34 -3.82 1.98 -6.48
N ILE A 35 -3.86 3.25 -6.12
CA ILE A 35 -4.33 4.35 -6.97
C ILE A 35 -3.18 5.25 -7.45
N GLY A 36 -1.98 5.06 -6.92
CA GLY A 36 -0.78 5.78 -7.33
C GLY A 36 0.44 5.41 -6.50
N VAL A 37 1.59 5.94 -6.92
CA VAL A 37 2.83 5.91 -6.16
C VAL A 37 3.37 7.33 -6.17
N ASP A 38 3.63 7.89 -4.99
CA ASP A 38 4.17 9.25 -4.88
C ASP A 38 5.69 9.30 -5.18
N ASP A 39 6.24 10.52 -5.19
CA ASP A 39 7.64 10.74 -5.56
C ASP A 39 8.64 10.35 -4.46
N ILE A 40 8.16 10.08 -3.23
CA ILE A 40 8.99 9.58 -2.11
C ILE A 40 8.94 8.05 -1.97
N GLY A 41 8.10 7.37 -2.75
CA GLY A 41 8.04 5.91 -2.81
C GLY A 41 6.97 5.29 -1.89
N SER A 42 5.91 6.02 -1.56
CA SER A 42 4.74 5.48 -0.87
C SER A 42 3.71 4.97 -1.87
N LEU A 43 3.01 3.88 -1.54
CA LEU A 43 1.84 3.47 -2.30
C LEU A 43 0.62 4.24 -1.80
N LEU A 44 -0.06 4.92 -2.71
CA LEU A 44 -1.36 5.52 -2.46
C LEU A 44 -2.40 4.42 -2.63
N VAL A 45 -3.11 4.07 -1.56
CA VAL A 45 -4.03 2.93 -1.54
C VAL A 45 -5.43 3.38 -1.16
N LYS A 46 -6.41 3.03 -1.98
CA LYS A 46 -7.82 3.10 -1.62
C LYS A 46 -8.21 1.83 -0.88
N TRP A 47 -8.33 1.92 0.44
CA TRP A 47 -8.73 0.79 1.29
C TRP A 47 -10.25 0.59 1.29
N GLU A 48 -10.69 -0.67 1.37
CA GLU A 48 -12.13 -1.01 1.39
C GLU A 48 -12.83 -0.56 2.67
N ASN A 49 -12.09 -0.44 3.78
CA ASN A 49 -12.62 0.10 5.04
C ASN A 49 -12.73 1.64 5.06
N GLY A 50 -12.40 2.32 3.95
CA GLY A 50 -12.45 3.77 3.83
C GLY A 50 -11.27 4.52 4.45
N SER A 51 -10.23 3.83 4.91
CA SER A 51 -9.01 4.49 5.39
C SER A 51 -8.30 5.26 4.27
N CYS A 52 -7.65 6.36 4.64
CA CYS A 52 -6.85 7.21 3.77
C CYS A 52 -5.33 7.07 3.99
N LEU A 53 -4.88 6.10 4.82
CA LEU A 53 -3.46 5.90 5.08
C LEU A 53 -2.73 5.31 3.85
N ASN A 54 -1.55 5.86 3.56
CA ASN A 54 -0.66 5.34 2.52
C ASN A 54 0.22 4.21 3.07
N VAL A 55 0.82 3.42 2.18
CA VAL A 55 1.77 2.36 2.55
C VAL A 55 3.18 2.89 2.33
N LEU A 56 3.95 3.01 3.40
CA LEU A 56 5.35 3.43 3.36
C LEU A 56 6.23 2.24 3.03
N TYR A 57 6.87 2.26 1.85
CA TYR A 57 7.70 1.14 1.43
C TYR A 57 8.90 0.91 2.36
N GLY A 58 9.09 -0.34 2.80
CA GLY A 58 10.17 -0.74 3.71
C GLY A 58 9.84 -0.56 5.19
N ILE A 59 8.76 0.15 5.51
CA ILE A 59 8.22 0.28 6.87
C ILE A 59 6.98 -0.61 6.98
N ASP A 60 6.00 -0.36 6.11
CA ASP A 60 4.77 -1.13 6.00
C ASP A 60 4.95 -2.33 5.06
N ILE A 61 4.10 -3.34 5.25
CA ILE A 61 4.13 -4.58 4.48
C ILE A 61 2.74 -4.83 3.90
N VAL A 62 2.71 -4.94 2.58
CA VAL A 62 1.55 -5.39 1.81
C VAL A 62 1.94 -6.56 0.92
N GLU A 63 0.98 -7.42 0.64
CA GLU A 63 1.10 -8.48 -0.36
C GLU A 63 0.17 -8.19 -1.54
N LYS A 64 0.58 -8.57 -2.76
CA LYS A 64 -0.30 -8.53 -3.92
C LYS A 64 -1.35 -9.62 -3.80
N VAL A 65 -2.58 -9.26 -4.13
CA VAL A 65 -3.66 -10.22 -4.33
C VAL A 65 -3.72 -10.50 -5.83
N MET A 66 -3.41 -11.74 -6.22
CA MET A 66 -3.55 -12.23 -7.60
C MET A 66 -5.01 -12.47 -7.95
#